data_AF-A0A093XMK1-F1
#
_entry.id   AF-A0A093XMK1-F1
#
_cell.length_a   1.000
_cell.length_b   1.000
_cell.length_c   1.000
_cell.angle_alpha   90.00
_cell.angle_beta   90.00
_cell.angle_gamma   90.00
#
_symmetry.space_group_name_H-M   'P 1'
#
loop_
_entity.id
_entity.type
_entity.pdbx_description
1 polymer ?
#
loop_
_entity_poly.entity_id
_entity_poly.type
_entity_poly.pdbx_seq_one_letter_code
_entity_poly.pdbx_strand_id
1 'polypeptide(L)'
;MVWGRWAARRPPSRPSSPDHPTPVPTHTTQALRPNTALLYLLCAFVAFFFCASYLQWSGGEHVRLIPSFHDADVASAGKGGVLTKPGTAKELIPDEIVLAEYDEAPIREMCANSSWADSRNVVVNCESRVGGVGNVRQEFLVCVRQAIEIGASLIRPNIMLRSEGLIEYQNGPVHNMSYLFNLELFDARLRSACPHMHIYNDLAEVEHVGEIARVDRPWNLPEEDGVQLSFTAWARLNRQLENKITVITMPRITRQTTN
;
A
#
# COMPACT_ATOMS: atom_id res chain seq x y z
N MET A 1 32.97 -64.66 15.69
CA MET A 1 33.34 -64.96 17.09
C MET A 1 32.11 -64.83 17.98
N VAL A 2 31.84 -65.90 18.77
CA VAL A 2 31.52 -65.85 20.22
C VAL A 2 30.33 -64.96 20.65
N TRP A 3 29.10 -65.51 20.77
CA TRP A 3 28.45 -66.02 22.02
C TRP A 3 28.15 -64.93 23.08
N GLY A 4 27.01 -64.87 23.78
CA GLY A 4 25.76 -65.66 23.74
C GLY A 4 25.00 -65.67 25.09
N ARG A 5 23.71 -66.07 25.08
CA ARG A 5 22.83 -66.46 26.23
C ARG A 5 22.40 -65.33 27.21
N TRP A 6 21.10 -65.01 27.35
CA TRP A 6 20.00 -65.73 28.04
C TRP A 6 20.06 -65.71 29.58
N ALA A 7 19.10 -65.02 30.21
CA ALA A 7 18.34 -65.53 31.37
C ALA A 7 17.11 -64.64 31.66
N ALA A 8 15.93 -65.26 31.78
CA ALA A 8 14.73 -64.63 32.34
C ALA A 8 14.52 -65.08 33.81
N ARG A 9 13.90 -64.24 34.65
CA ARG A 9 13.20 -64.69 35.87
C ARG A 9 12.13 -63.69 36.34
N ARG A 10 11.18 -64.17 37.15
CA ARG A 10 9.81 -63.64 37.39
C ARG A 10 9.69 -62.66 38.58
N PRO A 11 8.56 -61.94 38.72
CA PRO A 11 8.39 -60.86 39.72
C PRO A 11 7.75 -61.29 41.05
N PRO A 12 8.00 -60.50 42.11
CA PRO A 12 7.00 -60.02 43.10
C PRO A 12 7.01 -58.46 43.16
N SER A 13 6.13 -57.71 43.86
CA SER A 13 4.77 -57.90 44.43
C SER A 13 4.19 -56.49 44.77
N ARG A 14 2.89 -56.37 45.12
CA ARG A 14 2.34 -55.13 45.74
C ARG A 14 2.67 -55.07 47.25
N PRO A 15 2.89 -53.87 47.80
CA PRO A 15 2.00 -53.27 48.83
C PRO A 15 1.61 -51.82 48.44
N SER A 16 0.35 -51.36 48.53
CA SER A 16 -0.39 -50.86 49.71
C SER A 16 0.18 -49.58 50.37
N SER A 17 -0.57 -48.48 50.23
CA SER A 17 -0.62 -47.28 51.11
C SER A 17 -0.98 -47.66 52.57
N PRO A 18 -0.96 -46.75 53.58
CA PRO A 18 -0.82 -45.28 53.51
C PRO A 18 0.08 -44.62 54.59
N ASP A 19 0.06 -43.27 54.60
CA ASP A 19 -0.11 -42.38 55.76
C ASP A 19 0.88 -41.21 55.99
N HIS A 20 0.23 -40.08 56.28
CA HIS A 20 0.63 -38.79 56.83
C HIS A 20 1.66 -37.86 56.12
N PRO A 21 1.21 -36.68 55.61
CA PRO A 21 2.09 -35.59 55.21
C PRO A 21 2.49 -34.71 56.40
N THR A 22 3.68 -34.09 56.30
CA THR A 22 4.16 -33.02 57.18
C THR A 22 3.68 -31.63 56.69
N PRO A 23 3.52 -30.64 57.59
CA PRO A 23 2.97 -29.34 57.22
C PRO A 23 4.02 -28.42 56.56
N VAL A 24 3.62 -27.81 55.43
CA VAL A 24 4.38 -26.76 54.73
C VAL A 24 3.91 -25.39 55.24
N PRO A 25 4.81 -24.40 55.49
CA PRO A 25 4.41 -23.10 56.02
C PRO A 25 3.58 -22.29 55.02
N THR A 26 2.44 -21.79 55.49
CA THR A 26 1.54 -20.90 54.74
C THR A 26 2.13 -19.51 54.58
N HIS A 27 2.58 -19.17 53.38
CA HIS A 27 2.77 -17.77 53.00
C HIS A 27 1.41 -17.12 52.81
N THR A 28 1.08 -16.17 53.68
CA THR A 28 -0.17 -15.39 53.61
C THR A 28 -0.14 -14.45 52.41
N THR A 29 -0.67 -14.89 51.28
CA THR A 29 -0.90 -14.03 50.12
C THR A 29 -1.98 -13.00 50.47
N GLN A 30 -1.57 -11.79 50.90
CA GLN A 30 -2.48 -10.67 51.03
C GLN A 30 -3.05 -10.32 49.66
N ALA A 31 -4.33 -10.63 49.45
CA ALA A 31 -5.05 -10.21 48.27
C ALA A 31 -5.13 -8.67 48.26
N LEU A 32 -4.32 -8.03 47.42
CA LEU A 32 -4.49 -6.62 47.08
C LEU A 32 -5.89 -6.45 46.52
N ARG A 33 -6.80 -5.88 47.32
CA ARG A 33 -8.11 -5.45 46.83
C ARG A 33 -7.85 -4.36 45.79
N PRO A 34 -8.22 -4.53 44.51
CA PRO A 34 -8.05 -3.47 43.53
C PRO A 34 -8.87 -2.27 44.02
N ASN A 35 -8.21 -1.12 44.14
CA ASN A 35 -8.89 0.11 44.53
C ASN A 35 -9.98 0.39 43.49
N THR A 36 -11.25 0.27 43.89
CA THR A 36 -12.38 0.44 42.96
C THR A 36 -12.36 1.82 42.30
N ALA A 37 -11.94 2.86 43.05
CA ALA A 37 -11.67 4.19 42.52
C ALA A 37 -10.62 4.20 41.39
N LEU A 38 -9.51 3.45 41.53
CA LEU A 38 -8.49 3.33 40.48
C LEU A 38 -9.02 2.61 39.24
N LEU A 39 -9.83 1.57 39.43
CA LEU A 39 -10.49 0.85 38.34
C LEU A 39 -11.47 1.76 37.58
N TYR A 40 -12.29 2.54 38.28
CA TYR A 40 -13.18 3.52 37.65
C TYR A 40 -12.42 4.62 36.91
N LEU A 41 -11.31 5.12 37.45
CA LEU A 41 -10.44 6.10 36.77
C LEU A 41 -9.83 5.52 35.49
N LEU A 42 -9.34 4.28 35.52
CA LEU A 42 -8.82 3.59 34.33
C LEU A 42 -9.90 3.37 33.27
N CYS A 43 -11.09 2.91 33.67
CA CYS A 43 -12.23 2.75 32.76
C CYS A 43 -12.67 4.08 32.14
N ALA A 44 -12.74 5.16 32.93
CA ALA A 44 -13.07 6.49 32.44
C ALA A 44 -12.00 7.05 31.47
N PHE A 45 -10.72 6.82 31.76
CA PHE A 45 -9.61 7.22 30.89
C PHE A 45 -9.64 6.46 29.56
N VAL A 46 -9.84 5.14 29.58
CA VAL A 46 -9.97 4.32 28.36
C VAL A 46 -11.20 4.75 27.56
N ALA A 47 -12.36 4.94 28.20
CA ALA A 47 -13.57 5.42 27.54
C ALA A 47 -13.38 6.82 26.93
N PHE A 48 -12.69 7.74 27.62
CA PHE A 48 -12.36 9.05 27.10
C PHE A 48 -11.43 8.97 25.89
N PHE A 49 -10.37 8.14 25.93
CA PHE A 49 -9.47 7.95 24.80
C PHE A 49 -10.18 7.35 23.60
N PHE A 50 -10.99 6.30 23.77
CA PHE A 50 -11.78 5.72 22.68
C PHE A 50 -12.83 6.72 22.13
N CYS A 51 -13.50 7.49 22.99
CA CYS A 51 -14.47 8.49 22.56
C CYS A 51 -13.81 9.68 21.85
N ALA A 52 -12.68 10.17 22.35
CA ALA A 52 -11.89 11.21 21.70
C ALA A 52 -11.29 10.74 20.37
N SER A 53 -10.77 9.51 20.29
CA SER A 53 -10.34 8.90 19.02
C SER A 53 -11.50 8.71 18.04
N TYR A 54 -12.68 8.30 18.52
CA TYR A 54 -13.88 8.17 17.69
C TYR A 54 -14.38 9.54 17.19
N LEU A 55 -14.35 10.58 18.03
CA LEU A 55 -14.71 11.95 17.65
C LEU A 55 -13.66 12.59 16.74
N GLN A 56 -12.37 12.28 16.90
CA GLN A 56 -11.31 12.70 15.97
C GLN A 56 -11.47 12.01 14.60
N TRP A 57 -11.84 10.72 14.60
CA TRP A 57 -12.10 9.92 13.40
C TRP A 57 -13.39 10.35 12.69
N SER A 58 -14.45 10.64 13.45
CA SER A 58 -15.78 11.00 12.94
C SER A 58 -15.97 12.50 12.72
N GLY A 59 -15.07 13.34 13.24
CA GLY A 59 -15.11 14.81 13.17
C GLY A 59 -14.04 15.41 12.26
N GLY A 60 -13.14 14.61 11.70
CA GLY A 60 -12.37 15.01 10.53
C GLY A 60 -13.29 15.09 9.32
N GLU A 61 -13.27 16.21 8.60
CA GLU A 61 -13.97 16.34 7.33
C GLU A 61 -13.56 15.20 6.39
N HIS A 62 -14.50 14.31 6.11
CA HIS A 62 -14.24 13.22 5.19
C HIS A 62 -13.94 13.81 3.81
N VAL A 63 -12.70 13.62 3.34
CA VAL A 63 -12.41 13.61 1.91
C VAL A 63 -13.24 12.46 1.32
N ARG A 64 -14.46 12.78 0.86
CA ARG A 64 -15.44 11.85 0.29
C ARG A 64 -14.90 11.33 -1.04
N LEU A 65 -14.02 10.32 -0.98
CA LEU A 65 -13.55 9.59 -2.15
C LEU A 65 -14.64 8.69 -2.77
N ILE A 66 -15.79 8.54 -2.10
CA ILE A 66 -17.02 7.90 -2.62
C ILE A 66 -18.22 8.65 -2.02
N PRO A 67 -19.24 9.06 -2.81
CA PRO A 67 -20.47 9.63 -2.28
C PRO A 67 -21.33 8.54 -1.59
N SER A 68 -21.89 8.88 -0.44
CA SER A 68 -22.80 8.01 0.32
C SER A 68 -24.23 8.05 -0.24
N PHE A 69 -24.76 6.91 -0.64
CA PHE A 69 -26.10 6.74 -1.24
C PHE A 69 -27.29 6.93 -0.26
N HIS A 70 -27.37 8.05 0.45
CA HIS A 70 -28.49 8.33 1.37
C HIS A 70 -29.19 9.68 1.23
N ASP A 71 -28.65 10.61 0.45
CA ASP A 71 -29.27 11.92 0.19
C ASP A 71 -29.87 11.97 -1.23
N ALA A 72 -30.78 11.04 -1.53
CA ALA A 72 -31.68 11.14 -2.67
C ALA A 72 -32.99 11.80 -2.21
N ASP A 73 -33.22 13.04 -2.62
CA ASP A 73 -34.40 13.83 -2.24
C ASP A 73 -35.72 13.18 -2.70
N VAL A 74 -36.38 12.43 -1.81
CA VAL A 74 -37.73 11.90 -2.06
C VAL A 74 -38.78 12.95 -1.72
N ALA A 75 -38.87 13.97 -2.58
CA ALA A 75 -39.93 14.97 -2.54
C ALA A 75 -41.15 14.54 -3.38
N SER A 76 -41.98 13.63 -2.86
CA SER A 76 -43.44 13.64 -3.10
C SER A 76 -44.16 12.58 -2.26
N ALA A 77 -45.25 12.97 -1.58
CA ALA A 77 -46.05 12.08 -0.76
C ALA A 77 -47.19 11.41 -1.55
N GLY A 78 -47.33 10.08 -1.45
CA GLY A 78 -48.44 9.32 -2.01
C GLY A 78 -48.73 8.06 -1.20
N LYS A 79 -49.95 7.94 -0.65
CA LYS A 79 -50.38 6.83 0.21
C LYS A 79 -50.50 5.51 -0.58
N GLY A 80 -49.98 4.40 -0.06
CA GLY A 80 -50.30 3.06 -0.58
C GLY A 80 -49.52 1.93 0.10
N GLY A 81 -50.23 0.95 0.67
CA GLY A 81 -49.66 -0.14 1.47
C GLY A 81 -48.69 -1.07 0.74
N VAL A 82 -47.84 -1.72 1.55
CA VAL A 82 -46.94 -2.80 1.11
C VAL A 82 -47.78 -3.99 0.61
N LEU A 83 -47.84 -4.15 -0.71
CA LEU A 83 -48.30 -5.38 -1.36
C LEU A 83 -47.09 -6.08 -1.98
N THR A 84 -46.64 -7.16 -1.33
CA THR A 84 -45.61 -8.05 -1.87
C THR A 84 -46.14 -8.78 -3.09
N LYS A 85 -45.78 -8.30 -4.28
CA LYS A 85 -45.97 -9.00 -5.56
C LYS A 85 -44.60 -9.44 -6.09
N PRO A 86 -44.41 -10.68 -6.56
CA PRO A 86 -43.12 -11.14 -7.04
C PRO A 86 -42.73 -10.38 -8.30
N GLY A 87 -41.82 -9.42 -8.14
CA GLY A 87 -41.20 -8.69 -9.24
C GLY A 87 -40.24 -9.60 -9.98
N THR A 88 -40.55 -9.84 -11.25
CA THR A 88 -39.66 -10.36 -12.29
C THR A 88 -38.19 -10.03 -12.03
N ALA A 89 -37.32 -11.04 -12.01
CA ALA A 89 -35.88 -10.85 -12.03
C ALA A 89 -35.53 -9.98 -13.26
N LYS A 90 -35.14 -8.72 -12.99
CA LYS A 90 -34.69 -7.82 -14.05
C LYS A 90 -33.29 -8.26 -14.42
N GLU A 91 -33.14 -8.73 -15.66
CA GLU A 91 -31.86 -9.17 -16.19
C GLU A 91 -30.85 -8.02 -16.12
N LEU A 92 -29.64 -8.32 -15.64
CA LEU A 92 -28.63 -7.31 -15.37
C LEU A 92 -28.13 -6.73 -16.70
N ILE A 93 -28.41 -5.45 -16.95
CA ILE A 93 -28.00 -4.78 -18.18
C ILE A 93 -26.46 -4.65 -18.12
N PRO A 94 -25.70 -5.06 -19.17
CA PRO A 94 -24.23 -5.05 -19.15
C PRO A 94 -23.57 -3.70 -18.85
N ASP A 95 -24.32 -2.60 -18.99
CA ASP A 95 -23.83 -1.23 -18.88
C ASP A 95 -23.89 -0.66 -17.45
N GLU A 96 -24.45 -1.39 -16.48
CA GLU A 96 -24.57 -0.95 -15.07
C GLU A 96 -23.35 -1.33 -14.19
N ILE A 97 -22.14 -1.31 -14.76
CA ILE A 97 -20.95 -1.01 -13.96
C ILE A 97 -20.71 0.49 -14.08
N VAL A 98 -21.35 1.27 -13.19
CA VAL A 98 -21.05 2.69 -13.03
C VAL A 98 -19.66 2.83 -12.41
N LEU A 99 -18.65 2.69 -13.25
CA LEU A 99 -17.34 3.27 -13.01
C LEU A 99 -17.57 4.77 -12.85
N ALA A 100 -17.31 5.30 -11.64
CA ALA A 100 -17.46 6.71 -11.37
C ALA A 100 -16.72 7.54 -12.43
N GLU A 101 -17.32 8.66 -12.83
CA GLU A 101 -16.72 9.54 -13.84
C GLU A 101 -15.30 9.94 -13.41
N TYR A 102 -14.36 9.89 -14.36
CA TYR A 102 -12.97 10.20 -14.08
C TYR A 102 -12.80 11.71 -13.85
N ASP A 103 -12.50 12.09 -12.60
CA ASP A 103 -12.11 13.44 -12.23
C ASP A 103 -10.57 13.60 -12.31
N GLU A 104 -10.12 14.61 -13.06
CA GLU A 104 -8.72 15.01 -13.18
C GLU A 104 -8.33 16.19 -12.28
N ALA A 105 -9.27 16.83 -11.57
CA ALA A 105 -8.99 17.99 -10.74
C ALA A 105 -7.86 17.77 -9.71
N PRO A 106 -7.77 16.64 -8.99
CA PRO A 106 -6.68 16.41 -8.03
C PRO A 106 -5.30 16.32 -8.69
N ILE A 107 -5.21 15.74 -9.89
CA ILE A 107 -3.97 15.64 -10.65
C ILE A 107 -3.58 17.01 -11.21
N ARG A 108 -4.57 17.78 -11.69
CA ARG A 108 -4.37 19.14 -12.23
C ARG A 108 -3.89 20.12 -11.15
N GLU A 109 -4.49 20.08 -9.95
CA GLU A 109 -4.05 20.85 -8.78
C GLU A 109 -2.60 20.50 -8.40
N MET A 110 -2.31 19.19 -8.29
CA MET A 110 -0.98 18.71 -7.98
C MET A 110 0.06 19.15 -9.02
N CYS A 111 -0.31 19.15 -10.31
CA CYS A 111 0.53 19.67 -11.39
C CYS A 111 0.81 21.16 -11.26
N ALA A 112 -0.22 21.96 -10.95
CA ALA A 112 -0.10 23.41 -10.79
C ALA A 112 0.76 23.80 -9.58
N ASN A 113 0.73 22.99 -8.52
CA ASN A 113 1.53 23.17 -7.31
C ASN A 113 3.00 22.70 -7.45
N SER A 114 3.39 22.16 -8.60
CA SER A 114 4.72 21.58 -8.85
C SER A 114 5.57 22.47 -9.78
N SER A 115 6.90 22.48 -9.60
CA SER A 115 7.81 23.33 -10.39
C SER A 115 8.38 22.60 -11.60
N TRP A 116 8.00 23.04 -12.81
CA TRP A 116 8.33 22.39 -14.09
C TRP A 116 9.54 23.00 -14.83
N ALA A 117 10.30 23.89 -14.21
CA ALA A 117 11.41 24.60 -14.84
C ALA A 117 12.44 23.65 -15.50
N ASP A 118 12.76 22.55 -14.82
CA ASP A 118 13.78 21.57 -15.23
C ASP A 118 13.17 20.30 -15.85
N SER A 119 11.87 20.33 -16.19
CA SER A 119 11.09 19.16 -16.61
C SER A 119 11.65 18.41 -17.82
N ARG A 120 12.39 19.09 -18.70
CA ARG A 120 13.09 18.49 -19.85
C ARG A 120 14.41 17.79 -19.47
N ASN A 121 15.01 18.21 -18.37
CA ASN A 121 16.34 17.76 -17.92
C ASN A 121 16.25 16.77 -16.74
N VAL A 122 15.05 16.50 -16.24
CA VAL A 122 14.80 15.50 -15.18
C VAL A 122 13.68 14.57 -15.63
N VAL A 123 13.98 13.27 -15.64
CA VAL A 123 13.06 12.21 -16.07
C VAL A 123 12.97 11.16 -14.98
N VAL A 124 11.77 10.74 -14.62
CA VAL A 124 11.53 9.58 -13.75
C VAL A 124 11.42 8.33 -14.61
N ASN A 125 12.28 7.36 -14.32
CA ASN A 125 12.14 5.98 -14.75
C ASN A 125 11.58 5.16 -13.59
N CYS A 126 10.59 4.31 -13.85
CA CYS A 126 10.10 3.37 -12.84
C CYS A 126 10.39 1.95 -13.29
N GLU A 127 11.19 1.24 -12.48
CA GLU A 127 11.46 -0.17 -12.70
C GLU A 127 10.15 -0.97 -12.83
N SER A 128 10.17 -2.00 -13.68
CA SER A 128 8.99 -2.77 -14.08
C SER A 128 8.20 -3.32 -12.88
N ARG A 129 6.91 -3.00 -12.84
CA ARG A 129 6.00 -3.29 -11.73
C ARG A 129 5.48 -4.73 -11.79
N VAL A 130 5.28 -5.37 -10.64
CA VAL A 130 4.91 -6.80 -10.55
C VAL A 130 3.75 -7.01 -9.61
N GLY A 131 2.85 -7.92 -9.98
CA GLY A 131 1.74 -8.39 -9.14
C GLY A 131 0.44 -8.50 -9.92
N GLY A 132 -0.67 -8.61 -9.20
CA GLY A 132 -2.00 -8.49 -9.80
C GLY A 132 -2.29 -7.06 -10.28
N VAL A 133 -3.29 -6.90 -11.15
CA VAL A 133 -3.67 -5.60 -11.75
C VAL A 133 -3.86 -4.47 -10.73
N GLY A 134 -4.39 -4.76 -9.54
CA GLY A 134 -4.52 -3.78 -8.46
C GLY A 134 -3.18 -3.27 -7.91
N ASN A 135 -2.18 -4.15 -7.75
CA ASN A 135 -0.85 -3.76 -7.29
C ASN A 135 -0.12 -2.94 -8.37
N VAL A 136 -0.12 -3.42 -9.61
CA VAL A 136 0.50 -2.72 -10.74
C VAL A 136 -0.12 -1.34 -10.95
N ARG A 137 -1.46 -1.21 -10.84
CA ARG A 137 -2.16 0.09 -10.90
C ARG A 137 -1.69 1.03 -9.79
N GLN A 138 -1.60 0.55 -8.56
CA GLN A 138 -1.13 1.37 -7.42
C GLN A 138 0.33 1.80 -7.60
N GLU A 139 1.21 0.90 -8.05
CA GLU A 139 2.63 1.18 -8.29
C GLU A 139 2.86 2.15 -9.47
N PHE A 140 1.99 2.14 -10.47
CA PHE A 140 1.96 3.15 -11.55
C PHE A 140 1.47 4.51 -11.04
N LEU A 141 0.40 4.56 -10.24
CA LEU A 141 -0.09 5.82 -9.66
C LEU A 141 0.94 6.46 -8.72
N VAL A 142 1.65 5.66 -7.92
CA VAL A 142 2.77 6.15 -7.08
C VAL A 142 3.91 6.70 -7.94
N CYS A 143 4.27 6.02 -9.03
CA CYS A 143 5.28 6.47 -9.98
C CYS A 143 4.93 7.85 -10.60
N VAL A 144 3.72 7.96 -11.16
CA VAL A 144 3.20 9.21 -11.77
C VAL A 144 3.17 10.34 -10.74
N ARG A 145 2.63 10.07 -9.54
CA ARG A 145 2.60 11.03 -8.43
C ARG A 145 4.01 11.56 -8.13
N GLN A 146 4.98 10.67 -7.94
CA GLN A 146 6.35 11.08 -7.58
C GLN A 146 7.05 11.86 -8.71
N ALA A 147 6.76 11.59 -9.98
CA ALA A 147 7.25 12.41 -11.10
C ALA A 147 6.68 13.84 -11.04
N ILE A 148 5.38 13.97 -10.76
CA ILE A 148 4.72 15.28 -10.58
C ILE A 148 5.31 16.02 -9.35
N GLU A 149 5.49 15.36 -8.20
CA GLU A 149 6.03 15.96 -6.95
C GLU A 149 7.41 16.63 -7.11
N ILE A 150 8.15 16.31 -8.18
CA ILE A 150 9.47 16.88 -8.50
C ILE A 150 9.50 17.65 -9.83
N GLY A 151 8.35 17.76 -10.52
CA GLY A 151 8.20 18.42 -11.82
C GLY A 151 9.01 17.77 -12.95
N ALA A 152 9.16 16.45 -12.92
CA ALA A 152 9.93 15.68 -13.89
C ALA A 152 9.04 15.12 -15.01
N SER A 153 9.65 14.90 -16.17
CA SER A 153 9.06 14.05 -17.22
C SER A 153 9.03 12.58 -16.79
N LEU A 154 8.26 11.74 -17.48
CA LEU A 154 8.03 10.35 -17.12
C LEU A 154 8.38 9.41 -18.29
N ILE A 155 9.12 8.34 -18.04
CA ILE A 155 9.15 7.17 -18.94
C ILE A 155 7.93 6.30 -18.64
N ARG A 156 7.18 5.90 -19.68
CA ARG A 156 5.96 5.11 -19.54
C ARG A 156 6.25 3.82 -18.72
N PRO A 157 5.56 3.59 -17.60
CA PRO A 157 5.81 2.42 -16.77
C PRO A 157 5.60 1.09 -17.51
N ASN A 158 6.42 0.09 -17.18
CA ASN A 158 6.32 -1.26 -17.71
C ASN A 158 5.86 -2.26 -16.65
N ILE A 159 5.30 -3.39 -17.11
CA ILE A 159 4.80 -4.50 -16.30
C ILE A 159 5.76 -5.67 -16.46
N MET A 160 6.26 -6.22 -15.36
CA MET A 160 6.98 -7.48 -15.38
C MET A 160 6.03 -8.60 -14.97
N LEU A 161 5.94 -9.63 -15.80
CA LEU A 161 5.08 -10.77 -15.53
C LEU A 161 5.69 -11.70 -14.48
N ARG A 162 4.86 -12.61 -13.99
CA ARG A 162 5.32 -13.74 -13.18
C ARG A 162 6.20 -14.65 -14.06
N SER A 163 7.35 -15.10 -13.57
CA SER A 163 8.10 -16.19 -14.23
C SER A 163 7.36 -17.53 -14.12
N GLU A 164 7.54 -18.43 -15.08
CA GLU A 164 6.89 -19.75 -15.02
C GLU A 164 7.34 -20.54 -13.78
N GLY A 165 8.61 -20.38 -13.36
CA GLY A 165 9.17 -20.98 -12.15
C GLY A 165 8.51 -20.50 -10.86
N LEU A 166 8.39 -21.38 -9.87
CA LEU A 166 7.87 -21.03 -8.54
C LEU A 166 8.88 -20.25 -7.68
N ILE A 167 10.18 -20.41 -7.96
CA ILE A 167 11.27 -19.83 -7.17
C ILE A 167 11.49 -18.35 -7.52
N GLU A 168 11.50 -18.00 -8.80
CA GLU A 168 11.86 -16.66 -9.28
C GLU A 168 10.63 -15.85 -9.70
N TYR A 169 9.54 -15.88 -8.92
CA TYR A 169 8.24 -15.30 -9.28
C TYR A 169 8.35 -13.91 -9.92
N GLN A 170 9.27 -13.08 -9.43
CA GLN A 170 9.42 -11.67 -9.76
C GLN A 170 10.45 -11.38 -10.87
N ASN A 171 10.84 -12.37 -11.68
CA ASN A 171 11.82 -12.25 -12.79
C ASN A 171 11.23 -12.70 -14.16
N GLY A 172 9.94 -12.50 -14.41
CA GLY A 172 9.33 -12.85 -15.70
C GLY A 172 9.63 -11.86 -16.83
N PRO A 173 9.08 -12.09 -18.05
CA PRO A 173 9.23 -11.16 -19.17
C PRO A 173 8.63 -9.79 -18.86
N VAL A 174 9.26 -8.74 -19.40
CA VAL A 174 8.77 -7.36 -19.31
C VAL A 174 7.87 -7.06 -20.52
N HIS A 175 6.69 -6.52 -20.23
CA HIS A 175 5.71 -6.08 -21.19
C HIS A 175 5.36 -4.61 -20.96
N ASN A 176 4.88 -3.95 -22.01
CA ASN A 176 4.35 -2.59 -21.92
C ASN A 176 3.10 -2.56 -21.01
N MET A 177 2.81 -1.40 -20.41
CA MET A 177 1.54 -1.11 -19.71
C MET A 177 0.28 -1.56 -20.47
N SER A 178 0.30 -1.54 -21.81
CA SER A 178 -0.79 -2.02 -22.66
C SER A 178 -1.23 -3.48 -22.41
N TYR A 179 -0.41 -4.28 -21.72
CA TYR A 179 -0.77 -5.63 -21.31
C TYR A 179 -1.92 -5.70 -20.28
N LEU A 180 -2.10 -4.68 -19.43
CA LEU A 180 -3.20 -4.60 -18.44
C LEU A 180 -4.05 -3.33 -18.51
N PHE A 181 -3.58 -2.26 -19.16
CA PHE A 181 -4.23 -0.95 -19.10
C PHE A 181 -4.30 -0.29 -20.48
N ASN A 182 -5.31 0.56 -20.70
CA ASN A 182 -5.39 1.34 -21.94
C ASN A 182 -4.32 2.45 -21.93
N LEU A 183 -3.31 2.26 -22.80
CA LEU A 183 -2.17 3.17 -22.99
C LEU A 183 -2.60 4.55 -23.47
N GLU A 184 -3.46 4.61 -24.49
CA GLU A 184 -3.94 5.86 -25.09
C GLU A 184 -4.75 6.69 -24.09
N LEU A 185 -5.59 6.02 -23.29
CA LEU A 185 -6.37 6.67 -22.24
C LEU A 185 -5.47 7.23 -21.13
N PHE A 186 -4.45 6.48 -20.70
CA PHE A 186 -3.46 6.98 -19.73
C PHE A 186 -2.75 8.23 -20.28
N ASP A 187 -2.22 8.13 -21.50
CA ASP A 187 -1.52 9.21 -22.19
C ASP A 187 -2.40 10.46 -22.34
N ALA A 188 -3.66 10.29 -22.75
CA ALA A 188 -4.61 11.38 -22.95
C ALA A 188 -5.00 12.06 -21.63
N ARG A 189 -5.37 11.28 -20.61
CA ARG A 189 -5.75 11.83 -19.29
C ARG A 189 -4.56 12.51 -18.60
N LEU A 190 -3.35 11.97 -18.74
CA LEU A 190 -2.18 12.53 -18.09
C LEU A 190 -1.67 13.79 -18.80
N ARG A 191 -1.74 13.86 -20.14
CA ARG A 191 -1.47 15.11 -20.89
C ARG A 191 -2.53 16.19 -20.65
N SER A 192 -3.79 15.81 -20.45
CA SER A 192 -4.90 16.72 -20.09
C SER A 192 -4.66 17.37 -18.71
N ALA A 193 -4.34 16.56 -17.70
CA ALA A 193 -4.15 17.03 -16.33
C ALA A 193 -2.77 17.66 -16.07
N CYS A 194 -1.71 17.18 -16.74
CA CYS A 194 -0.32 17.57 -16.55
C CYS A 194 0.38 17.97 -17.87
N PRO A 195 0.01 19.07 -18.53
CA PRO A 195 0.52 19.42 -19.86
C PRO A 195 2.04 19.72 -19.91
N HIS A 196 2.67 20.01 -18.77
CA HIS A 196 4.11 20.23 -18.67
C HIS A 196 4.93 18.93 -18.48
N MET A 197 4.28 17.80 -18.22
CA MET A 197 4.95 16.52 -18.08
C MET A 197 5.13 15.85 -19.44
N HIS A 198 6.36 15.75 -19.92
CA HIS A 198 6.63 14.94 -21.11
C HIS A 198 6.53 13.44 -20.75
N ILE A 199 6.01 12.64 -21.67
CA ILE A 199 5.85 11.19 -21.51
C ILE A 199 6.65 10.51 -22.61
N TYR A 200 7.79 9.94 -22.24
CA TYR A 200 8.64 9.12 -23.11
C TYR A 200 8.12 7.68 -23.15
N ASN A 201 8.28 6.98 -24.27
CA ASN A 201 7.87 5.60 -24.44
C ASN A 201 8.80 4.63 -23.70
N ASP A 202 10.11 4.88 -23.74
CA ASP A 202 11.16 4.09 -23.11
C ASP A 202 12.41 4.95 -22.84
N LEU A 203 13.49 4.31 -22.37
CA LEU A 203 14.74 4.96 -22.04
C LEU A 203 15.57 5.34 -23.28
N ALA A 204 15.43 4.62 -24.40
CA ALA A 204 16.16 4.90 -25.63
C ALA A 204 15.66 6.18 -26.30
N GLU A 205 14.36 6.49 -26.19
CA GLU A 205 13.82 7.79 -26.60
C GLU A 205 14.47 8.95 -25.84
N VAL A 206 14.77 8.78 -24.55
CA VAL A 206 15.50 9.79 -23.75
C VAL A 206 16.96 9.90 -24.22
N GLU A 207 17.62 8.77 -24.52
CA GLU A 207 19.01 8.74 -25.03
C GLU A 207 19.14 9.40 -26.41
N HIS A 208 18.08 9.39 -27.22
CA HIS A 208 18.02 10.14 -28.48
C HIS A 208 17.85 11.66 -28.30
N VAL A 209 17.33 12.11 -27.15
CA VAL A 209 17.12 13.55 -26.86
C VAL A 209 18.35 14.19 -26.21
N GLY A 210 19.14 13.45 -25.43
CA GLY A 210 20.36 13.97 -24.82
C GLY A 210 21.18 12.95 -24.03
N GLU A 211 22.36 13.36 -23.56
CA GLU A 211 23.22 12.52 -22.73
C GLU A 211 22.54 12.26 -21.37
N ILE A 212 22.42 10.99 -20.99
CA ILE A 212 21.78 10.58 -19.73
C ILE A 212 22.80 10.41 -18.60
N ALA A 213 22.45 10.92 -17.43
CA ALA A 213 23.02 10.49 -16.16
C ALA A 213 21.95 9.76 -15.34
N ARG A 214 22.21 8.49 -15.01
CA ARG A 214 21.31 7.65 -14.20
C ARG A 214 21.57 7.89 -12.71
N VAL A 215 20.51 8.04 -11.93
CA VAL A 215 20.54 8.21 -10.47
C VAL A 215 19.50 7.30 -9.86
N ASP A 216 19.93 6.29 -9.10
CA ASP A 216 18.99 5.38 -8.46
C ASP A 216 18.51 5.96 -7.13
N ARG A 217 17.18 6.02 -6.95
CA ARG A 217 16.58 6.52 -5.72
C ARG A 217 16.75 5.48 -4.60
N PRO A 218 17.37 5.85 -3.46
CA PRO A 218 17.46 4.94 -2.33
C PRO A 218 16.08 4.73 -1.69
N TRP A 219 15.88 3.52 -1.18
CA TRP A 219 14.67 3.12 -0.44
C TRP A 219 14.39 4.01 0.77
N ASN A 220 15.42 4.17 1.60
CA ASN A 220 15.43 5.10 2.71
C ASN A 220 16.16 6.35 2.22
N LEU A 221 15.47 7.48 2.19
CA LEU A 221 16.12 8.75 1.87
C LEU A 221 17.09 9.10 3.00
N PRO A 222 18.29 9.63 2.68
CA PRO A 222 19.28 9.98 3.69
C PRO A 222 18.80 11.14 4.58
N GLU A 223 19.45 11.28 5.72
CA GLU A 223 19.24 12.40 6.65
C GLU A 223 20.23 13.53 6.37
N GLU A 224 19.78 14.76 6.49
CA GLU A 224 20.59 15.98 6.53
C GLU A 224 20.31 16.67 7.87
N ASP A 225 21.37 16.98 8.64
CA ASP A 225 21.29 17.53 10.01
C ASP A 225 20.32 16.79 10.98
N GLY A 226 20.19 15.47 10.81
CA GLY A 226 19.31 14.63 11.64
C GLY A 226 17.83 14.68 11.24
N VAL A 227 17.50 15.21 10.07
CA VAL A 227 16.15 15.22 9.48
C VAL A 227 16.17 14.41 8.19
N GLN A 228 15.27 13.43 8.06
CA GLN A 228 15.13 12.67 6.81
C GLN A 228 14.71 13.58 5.66
N LEU A 229 15.46 13.57 4.56
CA LEU A 229 15.14 14.36 3.38
C LEU A 229 13.80 13.96 2.77
N SER A 230 13.03 14.95 2.33
CA SER A 230 11.89 14.72 1.45
C SER A 230 12.36 14.26 0.07
N PHE A 231 11.50 13.53 -0.65
CA PHE A 231 11.87 13.06 -2.00
C PHE A 231 12.19 14.24 -2.94
N THR A 232 11.42 15.33 -2.87
CA THR A 232 11.69 16.56 -3.65
C THR A 232 13.01 17.23 -3.28
N ALA A 233 13.43 17.20 -2.01
CA ALA A 233 14.74 17.72 -1.60
C ALA A 233 15.88 16.85 -2.13
N TRP A 234 15.83 15.53 -1.88
CA TRP A 234 16.82 14.59 -2.41
C TRP A 234 16.92 14.65 -3.94
N ALA A 235 15.78 14.69 -4.64
CA ALA A 235 15.75 14.74 -6.10
C ALA A 235 16.41 16.01 -6.63
N ARG A 236 16.24 17.17 -5.99
CA ARG A 236 16.91 18.43 -6.36
C ARG A 236 18.42 18.35 -6.17
N LEU A 237 18.88 17.80 -5.04
CA LEU A 237 20.32 17.67 -4.72
C LEU A 237 21.06 16.72 -5.67
N ASN A 238 20.37 15.76 -6.28
CA ASN A 238 20.98 14.77 -7.18
C ASN A 238 20.82 15.11 -8.69
N ARG A 239 20.26 16.28 -9.03
CA ARG A 239 20.22 16.76 -10.41
C ARG A 239 21.63 17.02 -10.93
N GLN A 240 21.86 16.64 -12.17
CA GLN A 240 23.13 16.89 -12.85
C GLN A 240 23.17 18.27 -13.52
N LEU A 241 24.36 18.63 -14.00
CA LEU A 241 24.62 19.88 -14.72
C LEU A 241 23.75 19.98 -16.01
N GLU A 242 23.54 21.21 -16.47
CA GLU A 242 22.59 21.58 -17.54
C GLU A 242 22.74 20.82 -18.88
N ASN A 243 23.86 20.14 -19.12
CA ASN A 243 24.13 19.39 -20.33
C ASN A 243 23.71 17.91 -20.27
N LYS A 244 23.18 17.40 -19.15
CA LYS A 244 22.73 16.01 -19.01
C LYS A 244 21.30 15.88 -18.51
N ILE A 245 20.58 14.91 -19.06
CA ILE A 245 19.27 14.51 -18.58
C ILE A 245 19.46 13.60 -17.36
N THR A 246 18.99 14.04 -16.20
CA THR A 246 18.99 13.25 -14.96
C THR A 246 17.83 12.25 -15.01
N VAL A 247 18.13 10.96 -15.19
CA VAL A 247 17.14 9.88 -15.09
C VAL A 247 17.15 9.33 -13.68
N ILE A 248 16.09 9.61 -12.92
CA ILE A 248 15.88 9.11 -11.57
C ILE A 248 15.16 7.76 -11.66
N THR A 249 15.84 6.67 -11.30
CA THR A 249 15.25 5.33 -11.23
C THR A 249 14.52 5.15 -9.90
N MET A 250 13.22 4.86 -9.95
CA MET A 250 12.42 4.49 -8.77
C MET A 250 12.46 2.99 -8.54
N PRO A 251 12.83 2.52 -7.34
CA PRO A 251 12.90 1.08 -7.04
C PRO A 251 11.51 0.41 -7.13
N ARG A 252 11.51 -0.90 -7.37
CA ARG A 252 10.32 -1.78 -7.26
C ARG A 252 9.89 -1.94 -5.81
N ILE A 253 8.60 -1.73 -5.48
CA ILE A 253 8.08 -1.82 -4.10
C ILE A 253 8.22 -3.25 -3.50
N THR A 254 8.42 -4.27 -4.34
CA THR A 254 8.78 -5.63 -3.92
C THR A 254 10.13 -5.67 -3.21
N ARG A 255 10.18 -6.15 -1.95
CA ARG A 255 11.42 -6.34 -1.18
C ARG A 255 12.42 -7.26 -1.90
N GLN A 256 13.27 -6.67 -2.72
CA GLN A 256 14.56 -7.24 -3.10
C GLN A 256 15.64 -6.25 -2.70
N THR A 257 16.22 -6.50 -1.52
CA THR A 257 17.54 -5.98 -1.18
C THR A 257 18.54 -6.62 -2.14
N THR A 258 18.96 -5.87 -3.15
CA THR A 258 20.21 -6.16 -3.86
C THR A 258 21.35 -5.99 -2.85
N ASN A 259 22.00 -7.11 -2.51
CA ASN A 259 23.33 -7.10 -1.88
C ASN A 259 24.39 -6.62 -2.89
#